data_AF-A0A356B0R7-F1
#
_entry.id   AF-A0A356B0R7-F1
#
_cell.length_a   1.000
_cell.length_b   1.000
_cell.length_c   1.000
_cell.angle_alpha   90.00
_cell.angle_beta   90.00
_cell.angle_gamma   90.00
#
_symmetry.space_group_name_H-M   'P 1'
#
loop_
_entity.id
_entity.type
_entity.pdbx_description
1 polymer ?
#
loop_
_entity_poly.entity_id
_entity_poly.type
_entity_poly.pdbx_seq_one_letter_code
_entity_poly.pdbx_strand_id
1 'polypeptide(L)'
;MRNFEFLSPTKIIFGKNTHEQVGEVIRSYGYKKVLIHYGKGHIKRTGLYDNIVESLGQAGIQTAELGGVQPNPVLSTVRKGIELGRKENVDFILAVGGGSVIDSSKAIGMGIPYKGDVWDFYTDKTPAKTVPIGVILT
;
A
#
# COMPACT_ATOMS: atom_id res chain seq x y z
N MET A 1 -20.52 -7.76 31.24
CA MET A 1 -19.73 -7.84 29.98
C MET A 1 -20.70 -8.21 28.87
N ARG A 2 -20.66 -7.55 27.69
CA ARG A 2 -21.56 -7.85 26.55
C ARG A 2 -20.86 -8.82 25.58
N ASN A 3 -21.61 -9.72 24.94
CA ASN A 3 -21.06 -10.65 23.95
C ASN A 3 -20.51 -9.88 22.73
N PHE A 4 -19.41 -10.35 22.16
CA PHE A 4 -18.82 -9.80 20.94
C PHE A 4 -18.05 -10.88 20.17
N GLU A 5 -17.82 -10.62 18.88
CA GLU A 5 -16.91 -11.37 18.01
C GLU A 5 -15.74 -10.46 17.61
N PHE A 6 -14.53 -11.02 17.51
CA PHE A 6 -13.32 -10.29 17.11
C PHE A 6 -12.60 -11.04 15.99
N LEU A 7 -12.40 -10.35 14.87
CA LEU A 7 -11.62 -10.82 13.72
C LEU A 7 -10.67 -9.72 13.28
N SER A 8 -9.37 -10.03 13.23
CA SER A 8 -8.34 -9.18 12.65
C SER A 8 -7.55 -10.01 11.63
N PRO A 9 -7.88 -9.94 10.33
CA PRO A 9 -7.29 -10.81 9.32
C PRO A 9 -5.85 -10.42 8.94
N THR A 10 -5.37 -9.26 9.41
CA THR A 10 -4.05 -8.74 9.08
C THR A 10 -2.94 -9.57 9.74
N LYS A 11 -2.05 -10.15 8.94
CA LYS A 11 -0.81 -10.77 9.43
C LYS A 11 0.15 -9.67 9.92
N ILE A 12 0.54 -9.75 11.19
CA ILE A 12 1.53 -8.83 11.79
C ILE A 12 2.89 -9.51 11.81
N ILE A 13 3.90 -8.84 11.24
CA ILE A 13 5.30 -9.28 11.29
C ILE A 13 6.11 -8.24 12.05
N PHE A 14 6.45 -8.57 13.29
CA PHE A 14 7.08 -7.64 14.22
C PHE A 14 8.48 -8.11 14.59
N GLY A 15 9.42 -7.17 14.63
CA GLY A 15 10.82 -7.45 14.98
C GLY A 15 11.77 -6.46 14.31
N LYS A 16 13.04 -6.53 14.69
CA LYS A 16 14.10 -5.77 14.02
C LYS A 16 14.32 -6.32 12.62
N ASN A 17 14.56 -5.42 11.66
CA ASN A 17 14.92 -5.76 10.27
C ASN A 17 13.87 -6.58 9.49
N THR A 18 12.62 -6.63 9.96
CA THR A 18 11.56 -7.39 9.29
C THR A 18 11.13 -6.81 7.94
N HIS A 19 11.60 -5.63 7.55
CA HIS A 19 11.39 -5.07 6.20
C HIS A 19 12.21 -5.81 5.13
N GLU A 20 13.30 -6.49 5.51
CA GLU A 20 14.20 -7.18 4.56
C GLU A 20 13.54 -8.38 3.87
N GLN A 21 12.54 -8.99 4.50
CA GLN A 21 11.75 -10.11 3.96
C GLN A 21 10.54 -9.67 3.12
N VAL A 22 10.34 -8.36 2.86
CA VAL A 22 9.12 -7.87 2.20
C VAL A 22 8.88 -8.50 0.83
N GLY A 23 9.95 -8.68 0.03
CA GLY A 23 9.88 -9.34 -1.27
C GLY A 23 9.38 -10.77 -1.17
N GLU A 24 9.96 -11.55 -0.25
CA GLU A 24 9.58 -12.95 -0.01
C GLU A 24 8.14 -13.07 0.49
N VAL A 25 7.73 -12.20 1.41
CA VAL A 25 6.36 -12.18 1.93
C VAL A 25 5.37 -11.91 0.81
N ILE A 26 5.57 -10.86 0.01
CA ILE A 26 4.65 -10.50 -1.10
C ILE A 26 4.64 -11.60 -2.17
N ARG A 27 5.80 -12.16 -2.52
CA ARG A 27 5.92 -13.27 -3.47
C ARG A 27 5.15 -14.49 -3.02
N SER A 28 5.14 -14.81 -1.71
CA SER A 28 4.40 -15.95 -1.16
C SER A 28 2.88 -15.84 -1.36
N TYR A 29 2.35 -14.63 -1.52
CA TYR A 29 0.95 -14.38 -1.86
C TYR A 29 0.68 -14.35 -3.38
N GLY A 30 1.72 -14.43 -4.21
CA GLY A 30 1.60 -14.54 -5.67
C GLY A 30 1.61 -13.22 -6.45
N TYR A 31 1.75 -12.07 -5.79
CA TYR A 31 1.74 -10.76 -6.45
C TYR A 31 3.03 -10.49 -7.24
N LYS A 32 2.93 -9.70 -8.32
CA LYS A 32 4.00 -9.49 -9.31
C LYS A 32 4.31 -8.03 -9.60
N LYS A 33 3.37 -7.10 -9.34
CA LYS A 33 3.53 -5.67 -9.66
C LYS A 33 3.08 -4.81 -8.47
N VAL A 34 4.06 -4.32 -7.72
CA VAL A 34 3.84 -3.55 -6.49
C VAL A 34 3.88 -2.04 -6.75
N LEU A 35 2.88 -1.32 -6.27
CA LEU A 35 2.97 0.14 -6.09
C LEU A 35 3.59 0.45 -4.73
N ILE A 36 4.80 1.00 -4.71
CA ILE A 36 5.43 1.53 -3.50
C ILE A 36 4.88 2.95 -3.27
N HIS A 37 4.04 3.10 -2.24
CA HIS A 37 3.43 4.37 -1.89
C HIS A 37 4.02 4.90 -0.59
N TYR A 38 4.51 6.15 -0.61
CA TYR A 38 5.23 6.72 0.53
C TYR A 38 5.06 8.23 0.65
N GLY A 39 5.43 8.76 1.81
CA GLY A 39 5.46 10.20 2.09
C GLY A 39 6.58 10.94 1.35
N LYS A 40 7.35 11.73 2.09
CA LYS A 40 8.52 12.44 1.53
C LYS A 40 9.78 11.56 1.60
N GLY A 41 10.93 12.14 1.25
CA GLY A 41 12.21 11.43 1.14
C GLY A 41 12.83 10.89 2.45
N HIS A 42 12.08 10.77 3.55
CA HIS A 42 12.61 10.18 4.80
C HIS A 42 13.12 8.76 4.57
N ILE A 43 12.29 7.91 3.94
CA ILE A 43 12.63 6.52 3.66
C ILE A 43 13.80 6.36 2.68
N LYS A 44 14.02 7.34 1.80
CA LYS A 44 15.18 7.36 0.88
C LYS A 44 16.45 7.78 1.64
N ARG A 45 16.36 8.77 2.54
CA ARG A 45 17.49 9.20 3.38
C ARG A 45 17.99 8.12 4.35
N THR A 46 17.10 7.26 4.83
CA THR A 46 17.46 6.21 5.81
C THR A 46 17.94 4.90 5.15
N GLY A 47 17.95 4.81 3.82
CA GLY A 47 18.24 3.57 3.08
C GLY A 47 17.12 2.53 3.13
N LEU A 48 16.01 2.81 3.82
CA LEU A 48 14.88 1.90 3.90
C LEU A 48 14.26 1.63 2.52
N TYR A 49 14.13 2.67 1.69
CA TYR A 49 13.61 2.54 0.33
C TYR A 49 14.48 1.58 -0.50
N ASP A 50 15.80 1.71 -0.41
CA ASP A 50 16.74 0.90 -1.19
C ASP A 50 16.64 -0.57 -0.76
N ASN A 51 16.60 -0.85 0.54
CA ASN A 51 16.38 -2.20 1.09
C ASN A 51 15.08 -2.83 0.58
N ILE A 52 14.00 -2.04 0.48
CA ILE A 52 12.70 -2.51 0.00
C ILE A 52 12.77 -2.85 -1.49
N VAL A 53 13.31 -1.94 -2.31
CA VAL A 53 13.44 -2.15 -3.76
C VAL A 53 14.33 -3.33 -4.07
N GLU A 54 15.44 -3.48 -3.34
CA GLU A 54 16.33 -4.64 -3.46
C GLU A 54 15.60 -5.94 -3.11
N SER A 55 14.93 -6.01 -1.95
CA SER A 55 14.16 -7.19 -1.53
C SER A 55 13.08 -7.58 -2.55
N LEU A 56 12.33 -6.60 -3.07
CA LEU A 56 11.34 -6.82 -4.13
C LEU A 56 11.98 -7.31 -5.43
N GLY A 57 13.11 -6.73 -5.82
CA GLY A 57 13.86 -7.11 -7.02
C GLY A 57 14.40 -8.54 -6.95
N GLN A 58 14.99 -8.93 -5.81
CA GLN A 58 15.45 -10.30 -5.55
C GLN A 58 14.30 -11.32 -5.61
N ALA A 59 13.08 -10.91 -5.22
CA ALA A 59 11.88 -11.72 -5.33
C ALA A 59 11.27 -11.75 -6.76
N GLY A 60 11.85 -11.02 -7.72
CA GLY A 60 11.36 -10.92 -9.10
C GLY A 60 10.08 -10.10 -9.25
N ILE A 61 9.83 -9.18 -8.32
CA ILE A 61 8.63 -8.32 -8.29
C ILE A 61 8.94 -7.01 -9.01
N GLN A 62 8.09 -6.65 -9.96
CA GLN A 62 8.16 -5.35 -10.63
C GLN A 62 7.57 -4.27 -9.73
N THR A 63 8.10 -3.06 -9.82
CA THR A 63 7.66 -1.94 -8.99
C THR A 63 7.19 -0.76 -9.83
N ALA A 64 6.29 0.03 -9.24
CA ALA A 64 5.99 1.40 -9.61
C ALA A 64 6.08 2.25 -8.33
N GLU A 65 6.38 3.54 -8.45
CA GLU A 65 6.51 4.41 -7.29
C GLU A 65 5.57 5.61 -7.33
N LEU A 66 4.98 5.93 -6.18
CA LEU A 66 4.25 7.17 -5.96
C LEU A 66 4.60 7.73 -4.59
N GLY A 67 5.50 8.72 -4.59
CA GLY A 67 5.81 9.49 -3.39
C GLY A 67 4.90 10.72 -3.20
N GLY A 68 5.16 11.48 -2.14
CA GLY A 68 4.60 12.82 -1.94
C GLY A 68 3.31 12.86 -1.12
N VAL A 69 2.99 11.79 -0.36
CA VAL A 69 1.87 11.83 0.58
C VAL A 69 2.11 12.89 1.66
N GLN A 70 1.07 13.67 1.94
CA GLN A 70 1.07 14.72 2.96
C GLN A 70 0.42 14.22 4.27
N PRO A 71 0.72 14.81 5.44
CA PRO A 71 0.14 14.37 6.73
C PRO A 71 -1.39 14.28 6.74
N ASN A 72 -2.07 15.14 5.96
CA ASN A 72 -3.48 15.00 5.62
C ASN A 72 -3.56 14.61 4.13
N PRO A 73 -3.71 13.32 3.80
CA PRO A 73 -3.66 12.87 2.42
C PRO A 73 -4.81 13.48 1.62
N VAL A 74 -4.47 14.05 0.46
CA VAL A 74 -5.43 14.71 -0.42
C VAL A 74 -5.88 13.77 -1.53
N LEU A 75 -7.15 13.91 -1.93
CA LEU A 75 -7.78 13.07 -2.95
C LEU A 75 -7.07 13.12 -4.31
N SER A 76 -6.40 14.23 -4.63
CA SER A 76 -5.62 14.35 -5.87
C SER A 76 -4.45 13.38 -5.93
N THR A 77 -3.76 13.12 -4.81
CA THR A 77 -2.69 12.10 -4.74
C THR A 77 -3.27 10.70 -4.88
N VAL A 78 -4.42 10.44 -4.25
CA VAL A 78 -5.14 9.16 -4.37
C VAL A 78 -5.54 8.90 -5.82
N ARG A 79 -6.17 9.86 -6.49
CA ARG A 79 -6.57 9.74 -7.91
C ARG A 79 -5.38 9.48 -8.82
N LYS A 80 -4.24 10.17 -8.62
CA LYS A 80 -2.98 9.88 -9.33
C LYS A 80 -2.50 8.45 -9.11
N GLY A 81 -2.58 7.94 -7.87
CA GLY A 81 -2.22 6.56 -7.56
C GLY A 81 -3.14 5.53 -8.19
N ILE A 82 -4.43 5.83 -8.29
CA ILE A 82 -5.41 4.98 -8.99
C ILE A 82 -5.09 4.91 -10.48
N GLU A 83 -4.86 6.06 -11.12
CA GLU A 83 -4.48 6.13 -12.54
C GLU A 83 -3.18 5.38 -12.82
N LEU A 84 -2.14 5.60 -12.00
CA LEU A 84 -0.87 4.90 -12.11
C LEU A 84 -1.07 3.39 -11.90
N GLY A 85 -1.82 2.98 -10.87
CA GLY A 85 -2.09 1.58 -10.57
C GLY A 85 -2.79 0.85 -11.70
N ARG A 86 -3.74 1.50 -12.36
CA ARG A 86 -4.41 0.95 -13.57
C ARG A 86 -3.46 0.88 -14.76
N LYS A 87 -2.70 1.95 -15.03
CA LYS A 87 -1.76 2.02 -16.15
C LYS A 87 -0.69 0.93 -16.06
N GLU A 88 -0.16 0.72 -14.87
CA GLU A 88 0.94 -0.21 -14.60
C GLU A 88 0.46 -1.63 -14.29
N ASN A 89 -0.86 -1.89 -14.25
CA ASN A 89 -1.45 -3.16 -13.84
C ASN A 89 -0.96 -3.62 -12.45
N VAL A 90 -0.97 -2.70 -11.48
CA VAL A 90 -0.60 -2.99 -10.09
C VAL A 90 -1.57 -4.00 -9.48
N ASP A 91 -1.01 -5.05 -8.88
CA ASP A 91 -1.74 -6.13 -8.20
C ASP A 91 -1.55 -6.13 -6.68
N PHE A 92 -0.65 -5.28 -6.16
CA PHE A 92 -0.43 -5.08 -4.72
C PHE A 92 0.08 -3.67 -4.41
N ILE A 93 -0.33 -3.09 -3.28
CA ILE A 93 0.18 -1.77 -2.84
C ILE A 93 0.98 -1.94 -1.55
N LEU A 94 2.23 -1.46 -1.55
CA LEU A 94 3.09 -1.42 -0.38
C LEU A 94 3.14 0.02 0.17
N ALA A 95 2.44 0.26 1.28
CA ALA A 95 2.48 1.49 2.03
C ALA A 95 3.75 1.53 2.90
N VAL A 96 4.61 2.52 2.70
CA VAL A 96 5.85 2.70 3.47
C VAL A 96 5.80 4.07 4.15
N GLY A 97 5.41 4.08 5.41
CA GLY A 97 5.12 5.33 6.13
C GLY A 97 4.21 5.16 7.34
N GLY A 98 3.79 6.30 7.89
CA GLY A 98 2.76 6.38 8.94
C GLY A 98 1.33 6.37 8.41
N GLY A 99 0.38 6.77 9.28
CA GLY A 99 -1.07 6.69 9.03
C GLY A 99 -1.54 7.33 7.72
N SER A 100 -1.01 8.49 7.35
CA SER A 100 -1.42 9.19 6.12
C SER A 100 -1.11 8.40 4.84
N VAL A 101 0.04 7.72 4.81
CA VAL A 101 0.44 6.86 3.69
C VAL A 101 -0.43 5.62 3.64
N ILE A 102 -0.74 5.04 4.81
CA ILE A 102 -1.59 3.85 4.93
C ILE A 102 -2.99 4.16 4.42
N ASP A 103 -3.59 5.27 4.84
CA ASP A 103 -4.95 5.63 4.44
C ASP A 103 -5.03 6.02 2.96
N SER A 104 -4.02 6.74 2.45
CA SER A 104 -3.90 7.00 1.00
C SER A 104 -3.80 5.67 0.20
N SER A 105 -3.04 4.70 0.70
CA SER A 105 -2.87 3.39 0.06
C SER A 105 -4.17 2.58 0.05
N LYS A 106 -4.95 2.59 1.14
CA LYS A 106 -6.28 1.97 1.20
C LYS A 106 -7.21 2.60 0.17
N ALA A 107 -7.23 3.93 0.08
CA ALA A 107 -8.05 4.65 -0.88
C ALA A 107 -7.67 4.29 -2.33
N ILE A 108 -6.37 4.25 -2.65
CA ILE A 108 -5.88 3.81 -3.95
C ILE A 108 -6.31 2.35 -4.23
N GLY A 109 -6.17 1.46 -3.25
CA GLY A 109 -6.53 0.05 -3.38
C GLY A 109 -8.01 -0.17 -3.70
N MET A 110 -8.90 0.58 -3.04
CA MET A 110 -10.34 0.57 -3.34
C MET A 110 -10.65 1.18 -4.71
N GLY A 111 -9.89 2.20 -5.12
CA GLY A 111 -10.13 2.94 -6.36
C GLY A 111 -9.65 2.25 -7.63
N ILE A 112 -8.55 1.49 -7.60
CA ILE A 112 -8.01 0.79 -8.79
C ILE A 112 -9.08 -0.06 -9.50
N PRO A 113 -9.81 -0.98 -8.83
CA PRO A 113 -10.82 -1.82 -9.48
C PRO A 113 -12.17 -1.11 -9.69
N TYR A 114 -12.35 0.11 -9.18
CA TYR A 114 -13.62 0.82 -9.21
C TYR A 114 -13.76 1.73 -10.44
N LYS A 115 -14.89 1.70 -11.15
CA LYS A 115 -15.09 2.53 -12.36
C LYS A 115 -15.49 3.98 -12.06
N GLY A 116 -16.04 4.25 -10.88
CA GLY A 116 -16.45 5.59 -10.45
C GLY A 116 -15.33 6.37 -9.76
N ASP A 117 -15.70 7.46 -9.10
CA ASP A 117 -14.77 8.19 -8.24
C ASP A 117 -14.65 7.51 -6.88
N VAL A 118 -13.42 7.31 -6.40
CA VAL A 118 -13.15 6.74 -5.07
C VAL A 118 -13.81 7.55 -3.94
N TRP A 119 -14.11 8.84 -4.18
CA TRP A 119 -14.86 9.69 -3.25
C TRP A 119 -16.24 9.13 -2.89
N ASP A 120 -16.85 8.34 -3.77
CA ASP A 120 -18.14 7.70 -3.51
C ASP A 120 -18.09 6.80 -2.25
N PHE A 121 -16.92 6.25 -1.89
CA PHE A 121 -16.75 5.42 -0.69
C PHE A 121 -16.63 6.21 0.61
N TYR A 122 -16.45 7.53 0.52
CA TYR A 122 -16.41 8.43 1.68
C TYR A 122 -17.77 9.10 1.94
N THR A 123 -18.80 8.73 1.16
CA THR A 123 -20.16 9.23 1.30
C THR A 123 -21.09 8.08 1.66
N ASP A 124 -21.56 7.30 0.69
CA ASP A 124 -22.59 6.27 0.92
C ASP A 124 -22.37 4.94 0.17
N LYS A 125 -21.20 4.73 -0.45
CA LYS A 125 -20.92 3.46 -1.15
C LYS A 125 -19.93 2.58 -0.40
N THR A 126 -20.08 1.28 -0.56
CA THR A 126 -19.15 0.27 -0.04
C THR A 126 -18.30 -0.30 -1.18
N PRO A 127 -16.98 -0.40 -1.03
CA PRO A 127 -16.12 -1.04 -2.03
C PRO A 127 -16.38 -2.55 -2.07
N ALA A 128 -16.65 -3.09 -3.27
CA ALA A 128 -16.85 -4.53 -3.46
C ALA A 128 -15.53 -5.31 -3.59
N LYS A 129 -14.46 -4.64 -4.02
CA LYS A 129 -13.12 -5.20 -4.23
C LYS A 129 -12.07 -4.15 -3.86
N THR A 130 -10.91 -4.61 -3.43
CA THR A 130 -9.73 -3.77 -3.25
C THR A 130 -8.51 -4.50 -3.79
N VAL A 131 -7.56 -3.76 -4.36
CA VAL A 131 -6.19 -4.26 -4.47
C VAL A 131 -5.66 -4.46 -3.05
N PRO A 132 -5.06 -5.62 -2.73
CA PRO A 132 -4.50 -5.90 -1.41
C PRO A 132 -3.37 -4.92 -1.05
N ILE A 133 -3.25 -4.62 0.25
CA ILE A 133 -2.24 -3.70 0.77
C ILE A 133 -1.32 -4.39 1.77
N GLY A 134 -0.05 -4.00 1.78
CA GLY A 134 0.93 -4.29 2.82
C GLY A 134 1.45 -2.99 3.43
N VAL A 135 1.90 -3.03 4.68
CA VAL A 135 2.38 -1.85 5.40
C VAL A 135 3.75 -2.11 6.00
N ILE A 136 4.71 -1.24 5.68
CA ILE A 136 5.94 -1.05 6.46
C ILE A 136 5.74 0.25 7.24
N LEU A 137 5.47 0.11 8.53
CA LEU A 137 5.20 1.23 9.42
C LEU A 137 6.53 1.91 9.82
N THR A 138 6.59 3.24 9.69
CA THR A 138 7.78 4.07 10.02
C THR A 138 7.42 5.23 10.93
#